data_AF-A0A0T6ZT99-F1
#
_entry.id   AF-A0A0T6ZT99-F1
#
_cell.length_a   1.000
_cell.length_b   1.000
_cell.length_c   1.000
_cell.angle_alpha   90.00
_cell.angle_beta   90.00
_cell.angle_gamma   90.00
#
_symmetry.space_group_name_H-M   'P 1'
#
loop_
_entity.id
_entity.type
_entity.pdbx_description
1 polymer ?
#
loop_
_entity_poly.entity_id
_entity_poly.type
_entity_poly.pdbx_seq_one_letter_code
_entity_poly.pdbx_strand_id
1 'polypeptide(L)'
;MIDAAAEAARDTDKGPVIAAGIIDALRQARSLLPAISTIEHASIAGRARARKQAAHALLSGLRSDGNTSPSPAISSGIAPRRQPAGNH
;
A
#
# COMPACT_ATOMS: atom_id res chain seq x y z
N MET A 1 8.58 15.83 12.70
CA MET A 1 9.86 15.30 12.14
C MET A 1 9.72 13.87 11.65
N ILE A 2 9.30 12.91 12.46
CA ILE A 2 9.17 11.50 12.03
C ILE A 2 8.19 11.36 10.86
N ASP A 3 7.08 12.13 10.83
CA ASP A 3 6.16 12.11 9.69
C ASP A 3 6.81 12.63 8.41
N ALA A 4 7.55 13.74 8.47
CA ALA A 4 8.29 14.27 7.32
C ALA A 4 9.38 13.29 6.84
N ALA A 5 10.05 12.62 7.78
CA ALA A 5 11.01 11.57 7.48
C ALA A 5 10.34 10.35 6.81
N ALA A 6 9.18 9.93 7.30
CA ALA A 6 8.41 8.83 6.73
C ALA A 6 7.91 9.17 5.32
N GLU A 7 7.46 10.42 5.12
CA GLU A 7 7.03 10.91 3.82
C GLU A 7 8.18 10.91 2.81
N ALA A 8 9.32 11.49 3.17
CA ALA A 8 10.51 11.48 2.32
C ALA A 8 11.05 10.07 2.06
N ALA A 9 10.85 9.13 3.00
CA ALA A 9 11.28 7.74 2.88
C ALA A 9 10.30 6.86 2.09
N ARG A 10 9.16 7.38 1.62
CA ARG A 10 8.19 6.57 0.85
C ARG A 10 8.80 5.93 -0.38
N ASP A 11 9.64 6.67 -1.09
CA ASP A 11 10.18 6.27 -2.40
C ASP A 11 11.71 6.12 -2.40
N THR A 12 12.37 6.23 -1.23
CA THR A 12 13.82 6.12 -1.14
C THR A 12 14.34 5.68 0.22
N ASP A 13 15.48 4.98 0.20
CA ASP A 13 16.30 4.65 1.37
C ASP A 13 17.58 5.51 1.45
N LYS A 14 17.72 6.57 0.65
CA LYS A 14 18.92 7.40 0.69
C LYS A 14 18.87 8.35 1.89
N GLY A 15 19.75 8.13 2.88
CA GLY A 15 19.82 8.94 4.10
C GLY A 15 19.86 10.46 3.86
N PRO A 16 20.73 10.97 2.96
CA PRO A 16 20.78 12.40 2.65
C PRO A 16 19.46 12.97 2.10
N VAL A 17 18.73 12.20 1.29
CA VAL A 17 17.44 12.64 0.72
C VAL A 17 16.37 12.74 1.82
N ILE A 18 16.35 11.77 2.72
CA ILE A 18 15.41 11.76 3.86
C ILE A 18 15.73 12.91 4.83
N ALA A 19 17.01 13.13 5.13
CA ALA A 19 17.45 14.24 5.97
C ALA A 19 17.09 15.60 5.35
N ALA A 20 17.28 15.77 4.04
CA ALA A 20 16.87 16.97 3.32
C ALA A 20 15.36 17.22 3.44
N GLY A 21 14.52 16.19 3.26
CA GLY A 21 13.07 16.32 3.45
C GLY A 21 12.65 16.74 4.86
N ILE A 22 13.35 16.27 5.90
CA ILE A 22 13.14 16.72 7.28
C ILE A 22 13.53 18.19 7.45
N ILE A 23 14.69 18.59 6.91
CA ILE A 23 15.19 19.97 6.98
C ILE A 23 14.24 20.93 6.28
N ASP A 24 13.74 20.56 5.09
CA ASP A 24 12.79 21.37 4.33
C ASP A 24 11.47 21.53 5.09
N ALA A 25 10.94 20.45 5.68
CA ALA A 25 9.73 20.52 6.50
C ALA A 25 9.91 21.43 7.73
N LEU A 26 11.07 21.35 8.41
CA LEU A 26 11.38 22.22 9.55
C LEU A 26 11.53 23.68 9.13
N ARG A 27 12.16 23.94 7.97
CA ARG A 27 12.32 25.28 7.42
C ARG A 27 10.98 25.89 7.05
N GLN A 28 10.09 25.13 6.41
CA GLN A 28 8.73 25.56 6.09
C GLN A 28 7.93 25.88 7.35
N ALA A 29 8.11 25.08 8.41
CA ALA A 29 7.53 25.32 9.72
C ALA A 29 8.21 26.48 10.50
N ARG A 30 9.25 27.11 9.94
CA ARG A 30 10.09 28.15 10.59
C ARG A 30 10.62 27.72 11.95
N SER A 31 10.92 26.44 12.09
CA SER A 31 11.49 25.87 13.31
C SER A 31 13.02 25.91 13.27
N LEU A 32 13.63 25.93 14.46
CA LEU A 32 15.08 25.75 14.58
C LEU A 32 15.49 24.35 14.12
N LEU A 33 16.64 24.27 13.45
CA LEU A 33 17.22 22.98 13.09
C LEU A 33 17.85 22.35 14.33
N PRO A 34 17.45 21.13 14.70
CA PRO A 34 18.06 20.42 15.82
C PRO A 34 19.45 19.89 15.44
N ALA A 35 20.14 19.28 16.40
CA ALA A 35 21.40 18.61 16.14
C ALA A 35 21.27 17.54 15.03
N ILE A 36 22.35 17.33 14.29
CA ILE A 36 22.39 16.36 13.19
C ILE A 36 22.00 14.96 13.67
N SER A 37 22.47 14.54 14.84
CA SER A 37 22.10 13.25 15.45
C SER A 37 20.59 13.10 15.64
N THR A 38 19.88 14.18 16.00
CA THR A 38 18.41 14.17 16.11
C THR A 38 17.75 13.95 14.74
N ILE A 39 18.29 14.54 13.68
CA ILE A 39 17.80 14.35 12.30
C ILE A 39 18.04 12.91 11.84
N GLU A 40 19.20 12.33 12.16
CA GLU A 40 19.53 10.93 11.86
C GLU A 40 18.59 9.96 12.57
N HIS A 41 18.37 10.13 13.87
CA HIS A 41 17.42 9.32 14.64
C HIS A 41 15.99 9.44 14.09
N ALA A 42 15.55 10.65 13.76
CA ALA A 42 14.26 10.87 13.12
C ALA A 42 14.18 10.19 11.75
N SER A 43 15.26 10.17 10.97
CA SER A 43 15.33 9.49 9.68
C SER A 43 15.22 7.97 9.80
N ILE A 44 15.84 7.37 10.82
CA ILE A 44 15.73 5.93 11.12
C ILE A 44 14.29 5.58 11.51
N ALA A 45 13.69 6.34 12.43
CA ALA A 45 12.31 6.14 12.86
C ALA A 45 11.31 6.35 11.70
N GLY A 46 11.53 7.37 10.88
CA GLY A 46 10.74 7.67 9.69
C GLY A 46 10.74 6.49 8.70
N ARG A 47 11.92 5.91 8.43
CA ARG A 47 12.03 4.72 7.58
C ARG A 47 11.28 3.52 8.14
N ALA A 48 11.44 3.22 9.43
CA ALA A 48 10.71 2.14 10.06
C ALA A 48 9.19 2.33 9.90
N ARG A 49 8.71 3.58 10.04
CA ARG A 49 7.31 3.93 9.86
C ARG A 49 6.84 3.79 8.40
N ALA A 50 7.60 4.32 7.44
CA ALA A 50 7.27 4.22 6.01
C ALA A 50 7.15 2.75 5.59
N ARG A 51 8.05 1.88 6.06
CA ARG A 51 7.99 0.43 5.82
C ARG A 51 6.75 -0.21 6.42
N LYS A 52 6.39 0.14 7.66
CA LYS A 52 5.15 -0.34 8.30
C LYS A 52 3.91 0.09 7.49
N GLN A 53 3.89 1.31 6.98
CA GLN A 53 2.80 1.84 6.15
C GLN A 53 2.71 1.11 4.80
N ALA A 54 3.85 0.89 4.14
CA ALA A 54 3.91 0.14 2.88
C ALA A 54 3.41 -1.30 3.06
N ALA A 55 3.89 -2.00 4.09
CA ALA A 55 3.43 -3.35 4.40
C ALA A 55 1.92 -3.39 4.65
N HIS A 56 1.39 -2.44 5.43
CA HIS A 56 -0.05 -2.34 5.68
C HIS A 56 -0.84 -2.08 4.37
N ALA A 57 -0.37 -1.18 3.51
CA ALA A 57 -1.03 -0.88 2.24
C ALA A 57 -1.11 -2.11 1.33
N LEU A 58 -0.02 -2.87 1.22
CA LEU A 58 0.03 -4.12 0.47
C LEU A 58 -0.96 -5.16 1.02
N LEU A 59 -1.00 -5.34 2.35
CA LEU A 59 -1.92 -6.28 3.00
C LEU A 59 -3.39 -5.88 2.85
N SER A 60 -3.69 -4.58 2.91
CA SER A 60 -5.05 -4.08 2.71
C SER A 60 -5.54 -4.33 1.29
N GLY A 61 -4.68 -4.18 0.27
CA GLY A 61 -5.03 -4.51 -1.12
C GLY A 61 -5.45 -5.97 -1.27
N LEU A 62 -4.73 -6.89 -0.64
CA LEU A 62 -5.07 -8.33 -0.67
C LEU A 62 -6.39 -8.66 0.03
N ARG A 63 -6.76 -7.91 1.07
CA ARG A 63 -8.04 -8.12 1.79
C ARG A 63 -9.25 -7.64 0.98
N SER A 64 -9.07 -6.62 0.15
CA SER A 64 -10.13 -6.14 -0.74
C SER A 64 -10.44 -7.12 -1.88
N ASP A 65 -9.43 -7.86 -2.35
CA ASP A 65 -9.58 -8.80 -3.47
C ASP A 65 -10.06 -10.21 -3.04
N GLY A 66 -9.98 -10.52 -1.74
CA GLY A 66 -10.35 -11.82 -1.17
C GLY A 66 -11.86 -12.11 -1.01
N ASN A 67 -12.74 -11.17 -1.39
CA ASN A 67 -14.20 -11.38 -1.40
C ASN A 67 -14.82 -11.38 -2.82
N THR A 68 -14.02 -11.66 -3.85
CA THR A 68 -14.59 -12.00 -5.16
C THR A 68 -15.26 -13.37 -5.04
N SER A 69 -16.55 -13.36 -4.70
CA SER A 69 -17.42 -14.53 -4.84
C SER A 69 -17.21 -15.13 -6.24
N PRO A 70 -17.14 -16.47 -6.39
CA PRO A 70 -17.06 -17.08 -7.71
C PRO A 70 -18.27 -16.60 -8.53
N SER A 71 -18.00 -15.97 -9.67
CA SER A 71 -19.05 -15.56 -10.62
C SER A 71 -19.96 -16.74 -10.94
N PRO A 72 -21.30 -16.61 -10.83
CA PRO A 72 -22.22 -17.66 -11.23
C PRO A 72 -22.38 -17.61 -12.75
N ALA A 73 -21.39 -18.11 -13.48
CA ALA A 73 -21.43 -18.24 -14.93
C ALA A 73 -21.52 -19.70 -15.37
N ILE A 74 -22.45 -20.48 -14.80
CA ILE A 74 -22.85 -21.76 -15.40
C ILE A 74 -24.32 -22.07 -15.07
N SER A 75 -25.25 -21.32 -15.67
CA SER A 75 -26.64 -21.75 -15.76
C SER A 75 -27.27 -21.27 -17.06
N SER A 76 -26.81 -21.81 -18.18
CA SER A 76 -27.60 -21.81 -19.41
C SER A 76 -27.20 -23.01 -20.27
N GLY A 77 -28.19 -23.86 -20.61
CA GLY A 77 -28.08 -24.76 -21.76
C GLY A 77 -28.02 -26.27 -21.50
N ILE A 78 -28.89 -26.84 -20.67
CA ILE A 78 -29.33 -28.23 -20.88
C ILE A 78 -30.79 -28.21 -21.32
N ALA A 79 -30.99 -28.11 -22.62
CA ALA A 79 -32.30 -28.32 -23.24
C ALA A 79 -32.70 -29.81 -23.07
N PRO A 80 -33.96 -30.13 -22.75
CA PRO A 80 -34.40 -31.52 -22.64
C PRO A 80 -34.40 -32.17 -24.03
N ARG A 81 -33.69 -33.30 -24.17
CA ARG A 81 -33.76 -34.17 -25.36
C ARG A 81 -35.22 -34.54 -25.63
N ARG A 82 -35.76 -34.14 -26.79
CA ARG A 82 -36.99 -34.72 -27.30
C ARG A 82 -36.77 -36.21 -27.56
N GLN A 83 -37.59 -37.02 -26.90
CA GLN A 83 -37.68 -38.46 -27.10
C GLN A 83 -38.36 -38.69 -28.47
N PRO A 84 -37.76 -39.43 -29.42
CA PRO A 84 -38.46 -39.76 -30.65
C PRO A 84 -39.53 -40.80 -30.35
N ALA A 85 -40.78 -40.48 -30.68
CA ALA A 85 -41.87 -41.44 -30.70
C ALA A 85 -41.50 -42.57 -31.67
N GLY A 86 -41.42 -43.79 -31.16
CA GLY A 86 -41.23 -45.00 -31.95
C GLY A 86 -42.40 -45.20 -32.91
N ASN A 87 -42.06 -45.50 -34.15
CA ASN A 87 -42.98 -45.91 -35.20
C ASN A 87 -42.90 -47.44 -35.34
N HIS A 88 -44.06 -48.07 -35.46
CA HIS A 88 -44.37 -49.47 -35.80
C HIS A 88 -44.34 -50.51 -34.68
#